data_AF-A0A5C6TYL6-F1
#
_entry.id   AF-A0A5C6TYL6-F1
#
_cell.length_a   1.000
_cell.length_b   1.000
_cell.length_c   1.000
_cell.angle_alpha   90.00
_cell.angle_beta   90.00
_cell.angle_gamma   90.00
#
_symmetry.space_group_name_H-M   'P 1'
#
loop_
_entity.id
_entity.type
_entity.pdbx_description
1 polymer ?
#
loop_
_entity_poly.entity_id
_entity_poly.type
_entity_poly.pdbx_seq_one_letter_code
_entity_poly.pdbx_strand_id
1 'polypeptide(L)'
;MDTAEAALRPQLTPWNEGYRTGHAVLDAQHAAMLQLCDELAAQCGAGDDAARAFEATVERLKALANEHFAAEAALLPEGTDLDELQDERSEFGYLAAEVATTGHFDRVERQRFLALWCLGHIAGWAPRLRAMAPRG
;
A
#
# COMPACT_ATOMS: atom_id res chain seq x y z
N MET A 1 11.05 -0.22 37.43
CA MET A 1 11.22 -0.99 36.19
C MET A 1 10.30 -0.32 35.19
N ASP A 2 10.82 0.74 34.57
CA ASP A 2 10.05 1.67 33.74
C ASP A 2 10.10 1.11 32.32
N THR A 3 9.15 0.24 31.98
CA THR A 3 8.91 -0.10 30.58
C THR A 3 8.21 1.11 29.97
N ALA A 4 9.00 2.12 29.60
CA ALA A 4 8.58 3.08 28.61
C ALA A 4 8.12 2.25 27.40
N GLU A 5 6.82 2.20 27.22
CA GLU A 5 6.14 1.71 26.03
C GLU A 5 6.91 2.26 24.84
N ALA A 6 7.58 1.38 24.08
CA ALA A 6 8.44 1.81 23.00
C ALA A 6 7.57 2.59 22.02
N ALA A 7 7.75 3.92 21.97
CA ALA A 7 6.94 4.80 21.13
C ALA A 7 6.86 4.20 19.73
N LEU A 8 5.63 4.01 19.25
CA LEU A 8 5.36 3.43 17.95
C LEU A 8 6.17 4.20 16.90
N ARG A 9 6.87 3.48 16.02
CA ARG A 9 7.68 4.10 14.96
C ARG A 9 7.06 3.83 13.59
N PRO A 10 7.17 4.78 12.65
CA PRO A 10 6.78 4.54 11.28
C PRO A 10 7.46 3.28 10.70
N GLN A 11 6.76 2.61 9.80
CA GLN A 11 7.23 1.41 9.11
C GLN A 11 7.83 1.82 7.76
N LEU A 12 9.13 1.58 7.56
CA LEU A 12 9.74 1.70 6.24
C LEU A 12 9.43 0.47 5.39
N THR A 13 9.35 0.68 4.08
CA THR A 13 8.95 -0.33 3.10
C THR A 13 9.97 -0.41 1.96
N PRO A 14 11.22 -0.87 2.23
CA PRO A 14 12.22 -0.99 1.19
C PRO A 14 11.80 -2.00 0.12
N TRP A 15 12.15 -1.72 -1.14
CA TRP A 15 11.94 -2.66 -2.23
C TRP A 15 12.64 -4.00 -1.96
N ASN A 16 11.96 -5.09 -2.29
CA ASN A 16 12.48 -6.44 -2.28
C ASN A 16 12.26 -7.07 -3.65
N GLU A 17 13.26 -7.78 -4.21
CA GLU A 17 13.10 -8.47 -5.49
C GLU A 17 12.00 -9.54 -5.49
N GLY A 18 11.59 -10.02 -4.32
CA GLY A 18 10.41 -10.86 -4.13
C GLY A 18 9.10 -10.21 -4.59
N TYR A 19 9.02 -8.88 -4.65
CA TYR A 19 7.84 -8.13 -5.09
C TYR A 19 7.73 -7.99 -6.61
N ARG A 20 8.76 -8.43 -7.34
CA ARG A 20 8.76 -8.40 -8.80
C ARG A 20 7.74 -9.40 -9.35
N THR A 21 6.88 -8.93 -10.24
CA THR A 21 5.85 -9.71 -10.94
C THR A 21 6.30 -10.13 -12.34
N GLY A 22 7.26 -9.43 -12.94
CA GLY A 22 7.62 -9.61 -14.35
C GLY A 22 6.74 -8.81 -15.31
N HIS A 23 5.72 -8.10 -14.80
CA HIS A 23 4.96 -7.10 -15.54
C HIS A 23 5.50 -5.72 -15.18
N ALA A 24 6.17 -5.06 -16.14
CA ALA A 24 6.86 -3.79 -15.87
C ALA A 24 5.94 -2.69 -15.29
N VAL A 25 4.67 -2.67 -15.69
CA VAL A 25 3.68 -1.71 -15.16
C VAL A 25 3.38 -1.99 -13.69
N LEU A 26 3.13 -3.25 -13.31
CA LEU A 26 2.85 -3.61 -11.93
C LEU A 26 4.09 -3.43 -11.04
N ASP A 27 5.28 -3.78 -11.52
CA ASP A 27 6.53 -3.58 -10.79
C ASP A 27 6.78 -2.09 -10.49
N ALA A 28 6.51 -1.21 -11.46
CA ALA A 28 6.62 0.23 -11.27
C ALA A 28 5.57 0.77 -10.29
N GLN A 29 4.33 0.27 -10.36
CA GLN A 29 3.26 0.66 -9.43
C GLN A 29 3.54 0.19 -8.00
N HIS A 30 4.00 -1.06 -7.81
CA HIS A 30 4.43 -1.56 -6.51
C HIS A 30 5.52 -0.65 -5.91
N ALA A 31 6.57 -0.33 -6.67
CA ALA A 31 7.64 0.53 -6.20
C ALA A 31 7.13 1.93 -5.81
N ALA A 32 6.22 2.51 -6.61
CA ALA A 32 5.62 3.81 -6.31
C ALA A 32 4.72 3.77 -5.06
N MET A 33 3.95 2.70 -4.84
CA MET A 33 3.15 2.54 -3.61
C MET A 33 4.04 2.49 -2.36
N LEU A 34 5.13 1.71 -2.41
CA LEU A 34 6.09 1.64 -1.30
C LEU A 34 6.79 2.99 -1.06
N GLN A 35 7.14 3.71 -2.13
CA GLN A 35 7.73 5.04 -2.00
C GLN A 35 6.78 6.04 -1.32
N LEU A 36 5.47 6.00 -1.64
CA LEU A 36 4.48 6.83 -0.95
C LEU A 36 4.34 6.43 0.53
N CYS A 37 4.48 5.13 0.88
CA CYS A 37 4.48 4.68 2.26
C CYS A 37 5.69 5.21 3.06
N ASP A 38 6.87 5.27 2.43
CA ASP A 38 8.08 5.86 3.01
C ASP A 38 7.97 7.40 3.13
N GLU A 39 7.32 8.07 2.17
CA GLU A 39 7.01 9.50 2.24
C GLU A 39 6.09 9.81 3.44
N LEU A 40 5.04 8.99 3.65
CA LEU A 40 4.18 9.09 4.84
C LEU A 40 5.00 8.91 6.13
N ALA A 41 5.95 7.98 6.15
CA ALA A 41 6.79 7.74 7.33
C ALA A 41 7.62 8.97 7.71
N ALA A 42 8.18 9.67 6.72
CA ALA A 42 8.91 10.92 6.93
C ALA A 42 8.02 12.06 7.45
N GLN A 43 6.73 12.05 7.10
CA GLN A 43 5.76 13.08 7.45
C GLN A 43 5.15 12.89 8.86
N CYS A 44 5.30 11.73 9.49
CA CYS A 44 4.72 11.45 10.82
C CYS A 44 5.20 12.39 11.93
N GLY A 45 6.49 12.76 11.93
CA GLY A 45 7.15 13.49 13.02
C GLY A 45 7.09 15.02 12.96
N ALA A 46 6.39 15.62 11.99
CA ALA A 46 6.48 17.06 11.71
C ALA A 46 5.17 17.83 12.01
N GLY A 47 5.25 19.16 12.08
CA GLY A 47 4.15 20.06 12.48
C GLY A 47 2.97 20.13 11.48
N ASP A 48 2.12 21.15 11.58
CA ASP A 48 0.86 21.24 10.80
C ASP A 48 1.02 21.18 9.28
N ASP A 49 2.13 21.69 8.74
CA ASP A 49 2.44 21.59 7.30
C ASP A 49 2.67 20.14 6.87
N ALA A 50 3.27 19.33 7.75
CA ALA A 50 3.43 17.91 7.53
C ALA A 50 2.10 17.15 7.65
N ALA A 51 1.15 17.63 8.47
CA ALA A 51 -0.19 17.07 8.51
C ALA A 51 -0.89 17.20 7.15
N ARG A 52 -0.84 18.39 6.54
CA ARG A 52 -1.43 18.60 5.21
C ARG A 52 -0.71 17.80 4.12
N ALA A 53 0.62 17.73 4.18
CA ALA A 53 1.40 16.91 3.27
C ALA A 53 1.05 15.42 3.42
N PHE A 54 0.88 14.93 4.65
CA PHE A 54 0.47 13.57 4.95
C PHE A 54 -0.86 13.22 4.29
N GLU A 55 -1.90 14.03 4.47
CA GLU A 55 -3.20 13.77 3.82
C GLU A 55 -3.09 13.78 2.29
N ALA A 56 -2.32 14.71 1.72
CA ALA A 56 -2.09 14.76 0.28
C ALA A 56 -1.34 13.50 -0.22
N THR A 57 -0.43 12.93 0.56
CA THR A 57 0.24 11.67 0.26
C THR A 57 -0.73 10.48 0.36
N VAL A 58 -1.63 10.46 1.36
CA VAL A 58 -2.65 9.41 1.48
C VAL A 58 -3.59 9.41 0.27
N GLU A 59 -4.06 10.58 -0.18
CA GLU A 59 -4.92 10.64 -1.37
C GLU A 59 -4.20 10.19 -2.65
N ARG A 60 -2.90 10.52 -2.79
CA ARG A 60 -2.06 9.99 -3.89
C ARG A 60 -1.94 8.47 -3.81
N LEU A 61 -1.76 7.90 -2.63
CA LEU A 61 -1.69 6.44 -2.42
C LEU A 61 -3.02 5.77 -2.78
N LYS A 62 -4.16 6.34 -2.36
CA LYS A 62 -5.50 5.83 -2.70
C LYS A 62 -5.78 5.87 -4.20
N ALA A 63 -5.38 6.94 -4.88
CA ALA A 63 -5.50 7.04 -6.33
C ALA A 63 -4.65 5.97 -7.03
N LEU A 64 -3.38 5.84 -6.64
CA LEU A 64 -2.47 4.84 -7.21
C LEU A 64 -2.95 3.40 -6.94
N ALA A 65 -3.46 3.09 -5.75
CA ALA A 65 -4.00 1.77 -5.45
C ALA A 65 -5.19 1.42 -6.36
N ASN A 66 -6.09 2.38 -6.63
CA ASN A 66 -7.19 2.16 -7.57
C ASN A 66 -6.70 1.90 -9.01
N GLU A 67 -5.69 2.66 -9.47
CA GLU A 67 -5.06 2.42 -10.77
C GLU A 67 -4.34 1.07 -10.82
N HIS A 68 -3.74 0.66 -9.71
CA HIS A 68 -3.03 -0.61 -9.58
C HIS A 68 -4.00 -1.80 -9.68
N PHE A 69 -5.08 -1.83 -8.91
CA PHE A 69 -6.10 -2.89 -9.02
C PHE A 69 -6.69 -2.99 -10.43
N ALA A 70 -6.89 -1.86 -11.11
CA ALA A 70 -7.36 -1.86 -12.49
C ALA A 70 -6.32 -2.47 -13.46
N ALA A 71 -5.03 -2.23 -13.21
CA ALA A 71 -3.95 -2.83 -13.99
C ALA A 71 -3.80 -4.34 -13.72
N GLU A 72 -3.96 -4.79 -12.47
CA GLU A 72 -3.98 -6.21 -12.14
C GLU A 72 -5.14 -6.92 -12.84
N ALA A 73 -6.36 -6.39 -12.73
CA ALA A 73 -7.54 -6.95 -13.38
C ALA A 73 -7.38 -7.05 -14.91
N ALA A 74 -6.73 -6.08 -15.54
CA ALA A 74 -6.49 -6.07 -16.98
C ALA A 74 -5.46 -7.11 -17.45
N LEU A 75 -4.63 -7.63 -16.54
CA LEU A 75 -3.59 -8.62 -16.84
C LEU A 75 -4.03 -10.06 -16.54
N LEU A 76 -5.14 -10.24 -15.82
CA LEU A 76 -5.68 -11.56 -15.53
C LEU A 76 -6.31 -12.17 -16.80
N PRO A 77 -6.16 -13.50 -17.02
CA PRO A 77 -6.78 -14.18 -18.15
C PRO A 77 -8.30 -13.98 -18.20
N GLU A 78 -8.87 -13.96 -19.41
CA GLU A 78 -10.33 -13.93 -19.55
C GLU A 78 -10.98 -15.11 -18.81
N GLY A 79 -12.08 -14.83 -18.10
CA GLY A 79 -12.78 -15.82 -17.29
C GLY A 79 -12.14 -16.12 -15.93
N THR A 80 -11.06 -15.43 -15.56
CA THR A 80 -10.56 -15.44 -14.18
C THR A 80 -11.63 -14.86 -13.26
N ASP A 81 -11.87 -15.55 -12.15
CA ASP A 81 -12.69 -15.05 -11.06
C ASP A 81 -11.98 -13.87 -10.39
N LEU A 82 -12.66 -12.72 -10.33
CA LEU A 82 -12.11 -11.47 -9.81
C LEU A 82 -12.61 -11.18 -8.39
N ASP A 83 -13.38 -12.07 -7.77
CA ASP A 83 -14.02 -11.82 -6.48
C ASP A 83 -12.97 -11.47 -5.40
N GLU A 84 -11.86 -12.21 -5.31
CA GLU A 84 -10.77 -11.93 -4.35
C GLU A 84 -10.15 -10.53 -4.57
N LEU A 85 -9.91 -10.15 -5.82
CA LEU A 85 -9.33 -8.85 -6.17
C LEU A 85 -10.31 -7.70 -5.90
N GLN A 86 -11.60 -7.92 -6.17
CA GLN A 86 -12.66 -6.94 -5.94
C GLN A 86 -12.94 -6.75 -4.45
N ASP A 87 -12.88 -7.84 -3.67
CA ASP A 87 -12.99 -7.81 -2.21
C ASP A 87 -11.82 -7.04 -1.59
N GLU A 88 -10.58 -7.33 -1.98
CA GLU A 88 -9.40 -6.59 -1.49
C GLU A 88 -9.47 -5.10 -1.85
N ARG A 89 -9.89 -4.76 -3.07
CA ARG A 89 -10.08 -3.37 -3.48
C ARG A 89 -11.13 -2.66 -2.62
N SER A 90 -12.25 -3.32 -2.38
CA SER A 90 -13.35 -2.78 -1.58
C SER A 90 -12.95 -2.60 -0.13
N GLU A 91 -12.24 -3.59 0.42
CA GLU A 91 -11.68 -3.56 1.77
C GLU A 91 -10.68 -2.42 1.92
N PHE A 92 -9.70 -2.29 1.02
CA PHE A 92 -8.75 -1.18 1.05
C PHE A 92 -9.45 0.17 0.98
N GLY A 93 -10.41 0.32 0.07
CA GLY A 93 -11.19 1.55 -0.09
C GLY A 93 -11.89 1.94 1.21
N TYR A 94 -12.56 0.99 1.86
CA TYR A 94 -13.23 1.20 3.14
C TYR A 94 -12.23 1.51 4.26
N LEU A 95 -11.18 0.69 4.41
CA LEU A 95 -10.21 0.84 5.48
C LEU A 95 -9.44 2.16 5.36
N ALA A 96 -9.03 2.57 4.16
CA ALA A 96 -8.29 3.81 3.96
C ALA A 96 -9.15 5.08 4.08
N ALA A 97 -10.45 5.00 3.78
CA ALA A 97 -11.35 6.15 3.81
C ALA A 97 -12.06 6.33 5.15
N GLU A 98 -12.50 5.24 5.79
CA GLU A 98 -13.39 5.29 6.96
C GLU A 98 -12.68 4.93 8.27
N VAL A 99 -11.73 3.99 8.21
CA VAL A 99 -11.09 3.43 9.41
C VAL A 99 -9.77 4.13 9.71
N ALA A 100 -8.84 4.12 8.76
CA ALA A 100 -7.52 4.69 8.85
C ALA A 100 -7.59 6.22 8.64
N THR A 101 -8.21 6.93 9.58
CA THR A 101 -8.33 8.40 9.60
C THR A 101 -7.79 8.96 10.90
N THR A 102 -7.51 10.25 10.96
CA THR A 102 -7.04 10.92 12.17
C THR A 102 -8.09 10.99 13.30
N GLY A 103 -9.32 10.55 13.04
CA GLY A 103 -10.36 10.39 14.06
C GLY A 103 -10.22 9.08 14.87
N HIS A 104 -9.51 8.09 14.32
CA HIS A 104 -9.33 6.77 14.94
C HIS A 104 -7.87 6.43 15.23
N PHE A 105 -6.93 7.00 14.48
CA PHE A 105 -5.50 6.71 14.58
C PHE A 105 -4.67 7.99 14.59
N ASP A 106 -3.54 7.95 15.29
CA ASP A 106 -2.48 8.93 15.05
C ASP A 106 -1.81 8.69 13.68
N ARG A 107 -0.97 9.64 13.25
CA ARG A 107 -0.30 9.54 11.94
C ARG A 107 0.65 8.34 11.83
N VAL A 108 1.33 7.96 12.92
CA VAL A 108 2.23 6.81 12.91
C VAL A 108 1.44 5.51 12.79
N GLU A 109 0.37 5.37 13.55
CA GLU A 109 -0.53 4.22 13.47
C GLU A 109 -1.14 4.08 12.07
N ARG A 110 -1.65 5.19 11.52
CA ARG A 110 -2.21 5.23 10.17
C ARG A 110 -1.16 4.90 9.10
N GLN A 111 0.05 5.45 9.23
CA GLN A 111 1.15 5.14 8.31
C GLN A 111 1.52 3.66 8.37
N ARG A 112 1.64 3.07 9.56
CA ARG A 112 1.95 1.65 9.72
C ARG A 112 0.86 0.78 9.14
N PHE A 113 -0.41 1.12 9.38
CA PHE A 113 -1.55 0.42 8.80
C PHE A 113 -1.45 0.39 7.26
N LEU A 114 -1.32 1.55 6.63
CA LEU A 114 -1.23 1.65 5.16
C LEU A 114 -0.01 0.92 4.61
N ALA A 115 1.15 1.07 5.25
CA ALA A 115 2.40 0.42 4.85
C ALA A 115 2.30 -1.11 4.94
N LEU A 116 1.77 -1.64 6.04
CA LEU A 116 1.61 -3.08 6.23
C LEU A 116 0.55 -3.66 5.28
N TRP A 117 -0.53 -2.94 5.04
CA TRP A 117 -1.54 -3.35 4.06
C TRP A 117 -0.92 -3.45 2.66
N CYS A 118 -0.21 -2.41 2.20
CA CYS A 118 0.45 -2.41 0.89
C CYS A 118 1.49 -3.53 0.78
N LEU A 119 2.33 -3.74 1.80
CA LEU A 119 3.30 -4.82 1.82
C LEU A 119 2.64 -6.20 1.75
N GLY A 120 1.54 -6.39 2.49
CA GLY A 120 0.78 -7.64 2.52
C GLY A 120 0.18 -7.98 1.15
N HIS A 121 -0.51 -7.02 0.54
CA HIS A 121 -1.07 -7.15 -0.80
C HIS A 121 0.01 -7.48 -1.84
N ILE A 122 1.06 -6.66 -1.93
CA ILE A 122 2.16 -6.85 -2.88
C ILE A 122 2.84 -8.22 -2.70
N ALA A 123 3.15 -8.59 -1.45
CA ALA A 123 3.81 -9.87 -1.17
C ALA A 123 2.90 -11.09 -1.47
N GLY A 124 1.58 -10.95 -1.27
CA GLY A 124 0.60 -11.99 -1.54
C GLY A 124 0.38 -12.23 -3.04
N TRP A 125 0.29 -11.15 -3.82
CA TRP A 125 -0.03 -11.22 -5.25
C TRP A 125 1.18 -11.42 -6.17
N ALA A 126 2.35 -10.88 -5.80
CA ALA A 126 3.52 -10.93 -6.69
C ALA A 126 3.91 -12.34 -7.19
N PRO A 127 3.89 -13.42 -6.37
CA PRO A 127 4.16 -14.77 -6.86
C PRO A 127 3.11 -15.28 -7.85
N ARG A 128 1.83 -14.95 -7.64
CA ARG A 128 0.71 -15.37 -8.51
C ARG A 128 0.83 -14.71 -9.88
N LEU A 129 1.02 -13.39 -9.89
CA LEU A 129 1.21 -12.60 -11.10
C LEU A 129 2.47 -13.04 -11.87
N ARG A 130 3.56 -13.34 -11.17
CA ARG A 130 4.77 -13.88 -11.80
C ARG A 130 4.56 -15.23 -12.48
N ALA A 131 3.69 -16.08 -11.93
CA ALA A 131 3.36 -17.34 -12.57
C ALA A 131 2.55 -17.15 -13.87
N MET A 132 1.81 -16.05 -13.98
CA MET A 132 0.99 -15.69 -15.14
C MET A 132 1.74 -14.84 -16.18
N ALA A 133 2.88 -14.27 -15.81
CA ALA A 133 3.70 -13.46 -16.69
C ALA A 133 4.13 -14.26 -17.93
N PRO A 134 4.09 -13.65 -19.13
CA PRO A 134 4.54 -14.32 -20.34
C PRO A 134 5.99 -14.75 -20.17
N ARG A 135 6.26 -16.04 -20.40
CA ARG A 135 7.63 -16.55 -20.48
C ARG A 135 8.22 -16.01 -21.78
N GLY A 136 9.17 -15.09 -21.67
CA GLY A 136 9.98 -14.63 -22.79
C GLY A 136 10.77 -15.76 -23.44
#